data_AF-A0A2V6NEV0-F1
#
_entry.id   AF-A0A2V6NEV0-F1
#
_cell.length_a   1.000
_cell.length_b   1.000
_cell.length_c   1.000
_cell.angle_alpha   90.00
_cell.angle_beta   90.00
_cell.angle_gamma   90.00
#
_symmetry.space_group_name_H-M   'P 1'
#
loop_
_entity.id
_entity.type
_entity.pdbx_description
1 polymer ?
#
loop_
_entity_poly.entity_id
_entity_poly.type
_entity_poly.pdbx_seq_one_letter_code
_entity_poly.pdbx_strand_id
1 'polypeptide(L)'
;PYLDPYFTGENDDTHPQWIVIDLGAVKPVNSIRIQWGTPHARQFQVEYWTGNDPMHLHIDRNDDWRAFPQGVIANSPGGDVTIRLSSSSMPVQFVRVLMNYSSALTAQPSEDVRDRLGFAVREIYVGQTNDAGEFEDYVRHNPERNQTIIYVSSTDPWHRAEDIDYKTEQPGLDFILRSKLTNHLPVLVPVGVLYDTPDNAVAEIRYLLARKYSLEGVELGEEPDGQWASPEDFAALYAATARRLRSLTSQLKLGGPSLQNFDGHLLTWPDKSGNRFWMNRFLRALRASESPFDFFSFEYYPFDDVCGDAAPQLLEIPQRLRAMLSSLHDDGVPSDIPWLMTEFGYSVFAGRHEVDIEGALFHADTVGTFLTSGGRKAYLYGYEPDYLTDELKCSWGNFMMLQMLNTDKKLNRLSMYYSARLITNDWMRSVAETHEVYPVTIAPDNAGVTAYAVRRPDKEWALLTINKDPQRPAQLGVQFTSSSGISGERFIGKVDIAQFSREQYRWQDDGPNGRPNLSNPPTRTRRAASQYYELPPYSVSVLRGRIGH
;
A
#
# COMPACT_ATOMS: atom_id res chain seq x y z
N PRO A 1 -5.96 19.77 10.51
CA PRO A 1 -6.09 20.53 11.79
C PRO A 1 -5.30 19.93 12.97
N TYR A 2 -5.12 18.60 13.06
CA TYR A 2 -4.45 17.97 14.21
C TYR A 2 -2.93 18.16 14.30
N LEU A 3 -2.33 18.78 13.28
CA LEU A 3 -0.95 19.26 13.27
C LEU A 3 -0.81 20.71 13.78
N ASP A 4 -1.93 21.38 14.06
CA ASP A 4 -1.94 22.75 14.59
C ASP A 4 -1.32 22.79 16.01
N PRO A 5 -0.62 23.88 16.39
CA PRO A 5 -0.06 24.07 17.72
C PRO A 5 -1.03 23.83 18.87
N TYR A 6 -2.33 24.05 18.65
CA TYR A 6 -3.35 23.73 19.64
C TYR A 6 -3.30 22.25 20.09
N PHE A 7 -3.00 21.32 19.16
CA PHE A 7 -2.91 19.89 19.44
C PHE A 7 -1.49 19.40 19.68
N THR A 8 -0.51 19.90 18.92
CA THR A 8 0.88 19.42 18.98
C THR A 8 1.68 20.11 20.08
N GLY A 9 1.34 21.36 20.42
CA GLY A 9 2.15 22.22 21.28
C GLY A 9 3.42 22.75 20.61
N GLU A 10 3.60 22.48 19.31
CA GLU A 10 4.74 22.92 18.51
C GLU A 10 4.47 24.28 17.85
N ASN A 11 5.45 24.89 17.20
CA ASN A 11 5.23 26.15 16.48
C ASN A 11 4.50 25.89 15.14
N ASP A 12 3.68 26.85 14.68
CA ASP A 12 2.94 26.79 13.40
C ASP A 12 3.86 26.41 12.21
N ASP A 13 5.11 26.86 12.20
CA ASP A 13 6.06 26.63 11.11
C ASP A 13 6.76 25.27 11.15
N THR A 14 6.44 24.44 12.15
CA THR A 14 6.96 23.07 12.26
C THR A 14 6.26 22.14 11.27
N HIS A 15 4.96 22.36 11.04
CA HIS A 15 4.10 21.54 10.17
C HIS A 15 3.42 22.40 9.11
N PRO A 16 4.17 22.91 8.12
CA PRO A 16 3.60 23.78 7.10
C PRO A 16 2.60 23.02 6.23
N GLN A 17 1.42 23.61 6.04
CA GLN A 17 0.39 23.05 5.14
C GLN A 17 0.63 23.51 3.71
N TRP A 18 0.20 22.73 2.74
CA TRP A 18 0.48 23.04 1.34
C TRP A 18 -0.71 22.77 0.42
N ILE A 19 -0.74 23.51 -0.68
CA ILE A 19 -1.63 23.32 -1.82
C ILE A 19 -0.75 23.23 -3.07
N VAL A 20 -0.86 22.16 -3.84
CA VAL A 20 -0.20 22.00 -5.15
C VAL A 20 -1.25 22.08 -6.24
N ILE A 21 -1.00 22.88 -7.26
CA ILE A 21 -1.87 23.12 -8.41
C ILE A 21 -1.16 22.61 -9.65
N ASP A 22 -1.76 21.67 -10.36
CA ASP A 22 -1.28 21.21 -11.68
C ASP A 22 -2.08 21.89 -12.80
N LEU A 23 -1.44 22.80 -13.53
CA LEU A 23 -2.05 23.51 -14.66
C LEU A 23 -2.28 22.62 -15.90
N GLY A 24 -1.88 21.34 -15.85
CA GLY A 24 -2.01 20.32 -16.89
C GLY A 24 -1.02 20.49 -18.06
N ALA A 25 -0.39 21.65 -18.16
CA ALA A 25 0.67 21.96 -19.11
C ALA A 25 1.48 23.17 -18.62
N VAL A 26 2.67 23.33 -19.17
CA VAL A 26 3.50 24.52 -18.94
C VAL A 26 2.81 25.77 -19.49
N LYS A 27 2.59 26.77 -18.62
CA LYS A 27 1.95 28.06 -18.92
C LYS A 27 2.78 29.23 -18.38
N PRO A 28 2.66 30.44 -18.97
CA PRO A 28 3.37 31.62 -18.49
C PRO A 28 2.72 32.21 -17.23
N VAL A 29 3.26 31.95 -16.05
CA VAL A 29 2.71 32.45 -14.77
C VAL A 29 3.53 33.60 -14.22
N ASN A 30 2.86 34.64 -13.75
CA ASN A 30 3.47 35.71 -12.96
C ASN A 30 2.62 36.18 -11.78
N SER A 31 1.43 35.62 -11.59
CA SER A 31 0.48 36.08 -10.58
C SER A 31 -0.36 34.93 -10.02
N ILE A 32 -0.77 35.10 -8.77
CA ILE A 32 -1.73 34.24 -8.08
C ILE A 32 -2.78 35.13 -7.41
N ARG A 33 -4.03 34.71 -7.40
CA ARG A 33 -5.08 35.32 -6.58
C ARG A 33 -5.63 34.26 -5.63
N ILE A 34 -5.76 34.61 -4.36
CA ILE A 34 -6.25 33.70 -3.33
C ILE A 34 -7.41 34.38 -2.62
N GLN A 35 -8.56 33.73 -2.63
CA GLN A 35 -9.69 34.09 -1.77
C GLN A 35 -9.58 33.28 -0.50
N TRP A 36 -9.08 33.90 0.55
CA TRP A 36 -8.95 33.27 1.85
C TRP A 36 -10.30 33.13 2.56
N GLY A 37 -10.47 32.00 3.25
CA GLY A 37 -11.45 31.81 4.30
C GLY A 37 -10.94 32.30 5.65
N THR A 38 -11.48 31.76 6.73
CA THR A 38 -11.00 32.05 8.09
C THR A 38 -10.83 30.73 8.86
N PRO A 39 -9.68 30.48 9.48
CA PRO A 39 -8.46 31.32 9.49
C PRO A 39 -7.70 31.33 8.15
N HIS A 40 -7.06 32.45 7.80
CA HIS A 40 -6.19 32.56 6.61
C HIS A 40 -4.69 32.47 6.95
N ALA A 41 -3.84 32.20 5.95
CA ALA A 41 -2.39 32.21 6.12
C ALA A 41 -1.83 33.65 6.15
N ARG A 42 -1.19 34.04 7.25
CA ARG A 42 -0.47 35.33 7.38
C ARG A 42 0.90 35.28 6.74
N GLN A 43 1.58 34.14 6.85
CA GLN A 43 2.85 33.89 6.19
C GLN A 43 2.73 32.67 5.30
N PHE A 44 3.07 32.84 4.03
CA PHE A 44 3.10 31.75 3.07
C PHE A 44 4.10 32.05 1.95
N GLN A 45 4.46 31.00 1.22
CA GLN A 45 5.30 31.10 0.04
C GLN A 45 4.57 30.51 -1.15
N VAL A 46 4.80 31.08 -2.32
CA VAL A 46 4.34 30.56 -3.59
C VAL A 46 5.56 30.12 -4.37
N GLU A 47 5.55 28.86 -4.76
CA GLU A 47 6.68 28.15 -5.34
C GLU A 47 6.27 27.49 -6.64
N TYR A 48 7.25 27.16 -7.48
CA TYR A 48 7.08 26.34 -8.68
C TYR A 48 8.00 25.14 -8.63
N TRP A 49 7.56 24.04 -9.26
CA TRP A 49 8.38 22.84 -9.39
C TRP A 49 9.36 22.98 -10.56
N THR A 50 10.61 22.54 -10.38
CA THR A 50 11.61 22.60 -11.46
C THR A 50 11.63 21.37 -12.37
N GLY A 51 10.98 20.29 -11.97
CA GLY A 51 10.97 19.01 -12.69
C GLY A 51 9.69 18.77 -13.51
N ASN A 52 9.51 17.51 -13.89
CA ASN A 52 8.37 17.10 -14.72
C ASN A 52 7.11 16.80 -13.90
N ASP A 53 7.25 16.16 -12.74
CA ASP A 53 6.13 15.75 -11.91
C ASP A 53 6.57 15.79 -10.43
N PRO A 54 5.97 16.63 -9.58
CA PRO A 54 6.31 16.68 -8.17
C PRO A 54 5.75 15.50 -7.37
N MET A 55 4.80 14.71 -7.89
CA MET A 55 4.17 13.59 -7.18
C MET A 55 4.92 12.27 -7.40
N HIS A 56 5.66 12.14 -8.52
CA HIS A 56 6.41 10.94 -8.88
C HIS A 56 7.89 11.24 -9.04
N LEU A 57 8.64 11.11 -7.95
CA LEU A 57 10.05 11.49 -7.89
C LEU A 57 10.97 10.37 -8.40
N HIS A 58 12.12 10.78 -8.95
CA HIS A 58 13.16 9.86 -9.39
C HIS A 58 14.49 10.16 -8.68
N ILE A 59 15.21 9.10 -8.30
CA ILE A 59 16.45 9.19 -7.51
C ILE A 59 17.59 9.91 -8.25
N ASP A 60 17.57 9.88 -9.59
CA ASP A 60 18.60 10.49 -10.45
C ASP A 60 18.33 11.97 -10.76
N ARG A 61 17.22 12.53 -10.24
CA ARG A 61 16.83 13.92 -10.46
C ARG A 61 16.98 14.78 -9.21
N ASN A 62 17.36 16.03 -9.43
CA ASN A 62 17.51 17.06 -8.39
C ASN A 62 16.39 18.10 -8.45
N ASP A 63 15.20 17.68 -8.87
CA ASP A 63 14.02 18.55 -9.01
C ASP A 63 13.55 19.03 -7.63
N ASP A 64 13.20 20.31 -7.51
CA ASP A 64 12.86 20.91 -6.23
C ASP A 64 11.80 22.00 -6.36
N TRP A 65 11.17 22.34 -5.24
CA TRP A 65 10.30 23.51 -5.13
C TRP A 65 11.15 24.77 -4.99
N ARG A 66 10.85 25.79 -5.80
CA ARG A 66 11.53 27.08 -5.74
C ARG A 66 10.54 28.21 -5.60
N ALA A 67 10.79 29.11 -4.65
CA ALA A 67 10.00 30.32 -4.50
C ALA A 67 10.06 31.16 -5.78
N PHE A 68 8.91 31.70 -6.19
CA PHE A 68 8.89 32.77 -7.18
C PHE A 68 9.66 33.99 -6.63
N PRO A 69 10.25 34.85 -7.49
CA PRO A 69 11.04 36.02 -7.06
C PRO A 69 10.35 36.94 -6.06
N GLN A 70 9.02 37.08 -6.14
CA GLN A 70 8.16 37.84 -5.22
C GLN A 70 7.14 36.93 -4.52
N GLY A 71 7.43 35.64 -4.45
CA GLY A 71 6.54 34.60 -3.93
C GLY A 71 6.58 34.43 -2.41
N VAL A 72 7.43 35.15 -1.66
CA VAL A 72 7.50 35.07 -0.19
C VAL A 72 6.64 36.17 0.43
N ILE A 73 5.55 35.77 1.09
CA ILE A 73 4.59 36.68 1.73
C ILE A 73 4.74 36.58 3.25
N ALA A 74 5.15 37.68 3.89
CA ALA A 74 5.39 37.72 5.34
C ALA A 74 4.21 38.28 6.16
N ASN A 75 3.24 38.94 5.53
CA ASN A 75 2.08 39.50 6.23
C ASN A 75 0.88 39.68 5.29
N SER A 76 0.08 38.63 5.15
CA SER A 76 -1.15 38.66 4.37
C SER A 76 -2.34 39.20 5.18
N PRO A 77 -3.11 40.15 4.63
CA PRO A 77 -4.32 40.65 5.29
C PRO A 77 -5.48 39.65 5.26
N GLY A 78 -5.38 38.56 4.48
CA GLY A 78 -6.50 37.65 4.22
C GLY A 78 -7.50 38.25 3.22
N GLY A 79 -8.70 37.68 3.13
CA GLY A 79 -9.71 38.08 2.15
C GLY A 79 -9.31 37.73 0.72
N ASP A 80 -9.63 38.59 -0.24
CA ASP A 80 -9.33 38.39 -1.67
C ASP A 80 -8.08 39.17 -2.06
N VAL A 81 -6.98 38.45 -2.31
CA VAL A 81 -5.67 39.06 -2.58
C VAL A 81 -5.10 38.56 -3.90
N THR A 82 -4.69 39.50 -4.76
CA THR A 82 -3.91 39.22 -5.97
C THR A 82 -2.46 39.61 -5.74
N ILE A 83 -1.54 38.69 -5.98
CA ILE A 83 -0.10 38.84 -5.75
C ILE A 83 0.64 38.68 -7.07
N ARG A 84 1.48 39.66 -7.38
CA ARG A 84 2.48 39.55 -8.44
C ARG A 84 3.65 38.71 -7.93
N LEU A 85 3.88 37.56 -8.55
CA LEU A 85 4.92 36.59 -8.20
C LEU A 85 6.27 36.89 -8.85
N SER A 86 6.26 37.54 -10.01
CA SER A 86 7.47 37.89 -10.76
C SER A 86 7.23 39.09 -11.68
N SER A 87 8.27 39.83 -12.04
CA SER A 87 8.16 40.92 -13.02
C SER A 87 7.79 40.38 -14.42
N SER A 88 8.46 39.31 -14.84
CA SER A 88 8.20 38.58 -16.09
C SER A 88 7.53 37.24 -15.86
N SER A 89 6.69 36.81 -16.80
CA SER A 89 6.08 35.47 -16.74
C SER A 89 7.12 34.36 -16.85
N MET A 90 6.95 33.35 -16.00
CA MET A 90 7.81 32.16 -15.94
C MET A 90 7.04 30.95 -16.49
N PRO A 91 7.67 30.10 -17.31
CA PRO A 91 7.04 28.88 -17.80
C PRO A 91 6.96 27.86 -16.66
N VAL A 92 5.75 27.61 -16.15
CA VAL A 92 5.51 26.70 -15.03
C VAL A 92 4.28 25.83 -15.30
N GLN A 93 4.29 24.61 -14.81
CA GLN A 93 3.10 23.74 -14.79
C GLN A 93 2.57 23.57 -13.36
N PHE A 94 3.46 23.30 -12.41
CA PHE A 94 3.09 23.07 -11.02
C PHE A 94 3.41 24.29 -10.16
N VAL A 95 2.43 24.72 -9.38
CA VAL A 95 2.55 25.80 -8.40
C VAL A 95 2.21 25.26 -7.02
N ARG A 96 3.03 25.55 -6.01
CA ARG A 96 2.75 25.22 -4.61
C ARG A 96 2.54 26.47 -3.78
N VAL A 97 1.50 26.49 -2.95
CA VAL A 97 1.33 27.45 -1.86
C VAL A 97 1.69 26.75 -0.56
N LEU A 98 2.80 27.15 0.06
CA LEU A 98 3.29 26.63 1.34
C LEU A 98 2.92 27.60 2.46
N MET A 99 2.05 27.20 3.38
CA MET A 99 1.45 28.03 4.42
C MET A 99 2.08 27.70 5.78
N ASN A 100 2.67 28.71 6.42
CA ASN A 100 3.50 28.51 7.62
C ASN A 100 2.92 29.11 8.89
N TYR A 101 2.12 30.17 8.82
CA TYR A 101 1.59 30.85 10.01
C TYR A 101 0.14 31.26 9.84
N SER A 102 -0.72 30.79 10.74
CA SER A 102 -2.16 31.06 10.68
C SER A 102 -2.51 32.43 11.26
N SER A 103 -3.67 32.94 10.90
CA SER A 103 -4.25 34.14 11.52
C SER A 103 -4.88 33.86 12.89
N ALA A 104 -5.10 32.58 13.24
CA ALA A 104 -5.60 32.07 14.53
C ALA A 104 -6.90 32.71 15.08
N LEU A 105 -7.56 33.55 14.28
CA LEU A 105 -8.71 34.35 14.70
C LEU A 105 -9.97 33.87 13.99
N THR A 106 -10.85 33.22 14.72
CA THR A 106 -12.29 33.39 14.49
C THR A 106 -12.89 34.08 15.71
N ALA A 107 -13.46 35.26 15.47
CA ALA A 107 -14.28 35.96 16.45
C ALA A 107 -15.69 35.34 16.57
N GLN A 108 -16.00 34.32 15.75
CA GLN A 108 -17.25 33.58 15.86
C GLN A 108 -17.07 32.40 16.82
N PRO A 109 -17.90 32.29 17.87
CA PRO A 109 -17.91 31.12 18.73
C PRO A 109 -18.44 29.93 17.92
N SER A 110 -17.53 29.10 17.40
CA SER A 110 -17.87 27.73 17.03
C SER A 110 -17.64 26.81 18.23
N GLU A 111 -18.54 25.85 18.41
CA GLU A 111 -18.33 24.76 19.37
C GLU A 111 -17.24 23.80 18.88
N ASP A 112 -16.98 23.76 17.57
CA ASP A 112 -15.91 22.99 16.99
C ASP A 112 -14.61 23.81 16.97
N VAL A 113 -13.58 23.30 17.64
CA VAL A 113 -12.28 23.96 17.67
C VAL A 113 -11.66 24.05 16.27
N ARG A 114 -11.95 23.08 15.37
CA ARG A 114 -11.33 22.98 14.04
C ARG A 114 -11.66 24.16 13.14
N ASP A 115 -12.82 24.78 13.31
CA ASP A 115 -13.22 26.00 12.59
C ASP A 115 -12.29 27.20 12.85
N ARG A 116 -11.37 27.06 13.81
CA ARG A 116 -10.48 28.11 14.29
C ARG A 116 -9.00 27.79 14.11
N LEU A 117 -8.68 26.62 13.55
CA LEU A 117 -7.32 26.08 13.43
C LEU A 117 -6.90 25.94 11.96
N GLY A 118 -5.60 25.85 11.70
CA GLY A 118 -5.06 25.65 10.35
C GLY A 118 -5.31 26.81 9.39
N PHE A 119 -5.75 26.49 8.17
CA PHE A 119 -5.94 27.45 7.08
C PHE A 119 -7.20 27.11 6.27
N ALA A 120 -7.91 28.13 5.82
CA ALA A 120 -9.07 28.02 4.96
C ALA A 120 -8.84 28.84 3.68
N VAL A 121 -9.03 28.20 2.54
CA VAL A 121 -9.03 28.81 1.20
C VAL A 121 -10.41 28.60 0.61
N ARG A 122 -11.07 29.68 0.18
CA ARG A 122 -12.36 29.62 -0.51
C ARG A 122 -12.20 29.32 -1.98
N GLU A 123 -11.23 29.97 -2.62
CA GLU A 123 -10.96 29.82 -4.04
C GLU A 123 -9.51 30.22 -4.36
N ILE A 124 -8.91 29.60 -5.37
CA ILE A 124 -7.55 29.88 -5.79
C ILE A 124 -7.43 30.02 -7.30
N TYR A 125 -6.67 31.02 -7.74
CA TYR A 125 -6.50 31.38 -9.14
C TYR A 125 -5.01 31.53 -9.44
N VAL A 126 -4.55 31.04 -10.58
CA VAL A 126 -3.14 31.12 -10.99
C VAL A 126 -3.09 31.53 -12.45
N GLY A 127 -2.26 32.52 -12.76
CA GLY A 127 -2.03 32.88 -14.16
C GLY A 127 -1.17 34.11 -14.36
N GLN A 128 -1.62 34.96 -15.27
CA GLN A 128 -0.84 36.10 -15.75
C GLN A 128 -1.59 37.40 -15.54
N THR A 129 -0.94 38.36 -14.89
CA THR A 129 -1.38 39.76 -14.93
C THR A 129 -0.60 40.48 -16.05
N ASN A 130 -1.27 41.22 -16.92
CA ASN A 130 -0.61 42.02 -17.95
C ASN A 130 -0.16 43.40 -17.42
N ASP A 131 0.50 44.21 -18.25
CA ASP A 131 0.98 45.54 -17.85
C ASP A 131 -0.15 46.55 -17.57
N ALA A 132 -1.36 46.27 -18.07
CA ALA A 132 -2.57 47.04 -17.76
C ALA A 132 -3.21 46.65 -16.41
N GLY A 133 -2.68 45.63 -15.73
CA GLY A 133 -3.21 45.13 -14.46
C GLY A 133 -4.36 44.13 -14.59
N GLU A 134 -4.65 43.65 -15.80
CA GLU A 134 -5.70 42.66 -16.05
C GLU A 134 -5.16 41.26 -15.76
N PHE A 135 -5.87 40.51 -14.92
CA PHE A 135 -5.51 39.14 -14.53
C PHE A 135 -6.25 38.11 -15.38
N GLU A 136 -5.49 37.27 -16.06
CA GLU A 136 -5.95 36.08 -16.77
C GLU A 136 -5.75 34.85 -15.88
N ASP A 137 -6.84 34.16 -15.57
CA ASP A 137 -6.82 32.94 -14.77
C ASP A 137 -6.69 31.69 -15.64
N TYR A 138 -5.79 30.78 -15.25
CA TYR A 138 -5.59 29.49 -15.89
C TYR A 138 -6.21 28.33 -15.11
N VAL A 139 -6.69 28.58 -13.90
CA VAL A 139 -7.42 27.58 -13.12
C VAL A 139 -8.82 27.39 -13.72
N ARG A 140 -9.20 26.13 -13.91
CA ARG A 140 -10.52 25.74 -14.38
C ARG A 140 -11.40 25.40 -13.18
N HIS A 141 -12.29 26.33 -12.85
CA HIS A 141 -13.27 26.20 -11.78
C HIS A 141 -14.46 25.36 -12.26
N ASN A 142 -14.58 24.12 -11.76
CA ASN A 142 -15.69 23.24 -12.11
C ASN A 142 -16.06 22.36 -10.90
N PRO A 143 -17.35 22.24 -10.54
CA PRO A 143 -17.76 21.39 -9.41
C PRO A 143 -17.60 19.88 -9.69
N GLU A 144 -17.36 19.48 -10.94
CA GLU A 144 -17.18 18.09 -11.37
C GLU A 144 -15.70 17.79 -11.70
N ARG A 145 -15.42 16.55 -12.13
CA ARG A 145 -14.06 16.02 -12.44
C ARG A 145 -13.32 16.73 -13.58
N ASN A 146 -13.88 17.79 -14.16
CA ASN A 146 -13.28 18.58 -15.24
C ASN A 146 -12.49 19.80 -14.73
N GLN A 147 -12.32 19.96 -13.41
CA GLN A 147 -11.54 21.03 -12.79
C GLN A 147 -10.02 20.84 -12.93
N THR A 148 -9.27 21.92 -12.71
CA THR A 148 -7.81 21.85 -12.50
C THR A 148 -7.50 20.96 -11.31
N ILE A 149 -6.50 20.08 -11.43
CA ILE A 149 -6.12 19.17 -10.35
C ILE A 149 -5.42 19.96 -9.25
N ILE A 150 -5.91 19.81 -8.02
CA ILE A 150 -5.35 20.43 -6.82
C ILE A 150 -5.14 19.34 -5.78
N TYR A 151 -3.93 19.28 -5.23
CA TYR A 151 -3.55 18.42 -4.12
C TYR A 151 -3.36 19.29 -2.88
N VAL A 152 -3.71 18.76 -1.70
CA VAL A 152 -3.59 19.49 -0.44
C VAL A 152 -2.99 18.59 0.63
N SER A 153 -2.24 19.19 1.56
CA SER A 153 -1.62 18.48 2.69
C SER A 153 -2.62 17.85 3.65
N SER A 154 -3.86 18.35 3.65
CA SER A 154 -4.97 17.79 4.41
C SER A 154 -6.29 18.27 3.82
N THR A 155 -7.23 17.36 3.64
CA THR A 155 -8.65 17.67 3.51
C THR A 155 -9.29 17.49 4.90
N ASP A 156 -10.28 18.30 5.27
CA ASP A 156 -11.08 17.99 6.44
C ASP A 156 -11.96 16.77 6.08
N PRO A 157 -11.78 15.59 6.70
CA PRO A 157 -12.52 14.38 6.34
C PRO A 157 -13.98 14.42 6.82
N TRP A 158 -14.50 15.60 7.15
CA TRP A 158 -15.76 15.69 7.85
C TRP A 158 -16.94 15.42 6.93
N HIS A 159 -17.64 14.34 7.26
CA HIS A 159 -18.99 14.11 6.79
C HIS A 159 -19.97 14.85 7.70
N ARG A 160 -20.79 15.73 7.14
CA ARG A 160 -21.97 16.26 7.79
C ARG A 160 -23.01 15.15 7.89
N ALA A 161 -24.01 15.32 8.76
CA ALA A 161 -25.13 14.39 8.85
C ALA A 161 -25.85 14.18 7.49
N GLU A 162 -25.80 15.17 6.60
CA GLU A 162 -26.34 15.08 5.24
C GLU A 162 -25.43 14.31 4.25
N ASP A 163 -24.14 14.13 4.56
CA ASP A 163 -23.20 13.39 3.72
C ASP A 163 -23.28 11.86 3.97
N ILE A 164 -24.15 11.40 4.88
CA ILE A 164 -24.40 9.98 5.13
C ILE A 164 -25.07 9.34 3.89
N ASP A 165 -24.37 8.39 3.26
CA ASP A 165 -24.94 7.57 2.21
C ASP A 165 -25.69 6.36 2.79
N TYR A 166 -27.01 6.50 2.95
CA TYR A 166 -27.89 5.42 3.41
C TYR A 166 -28.02 4.23 2.44
N LYS A 167 -27.40 4.29 1.25
CA LYS A 167 -27.34 3.15 0.31
C LYS A 167 -26.12 2.26 0.54
N THR A 168 -25.19 2.68 1.39
CA THR A 168 -23.96 1.96 1.69
C THR A 168 -23.99 1.47 3.14
N GLU A 169 -23.81 0.16 3.36
CA GLU A 169 -23.67 -0.43 4.70
C GLU A 169 -22.31 -1.12 4.79
N GLN A 170 -21.52 -0.76 5.81
CA GLN A 170 -20.29 -1.46 6.15
C GLN A 170 -20.57 -2.49 7.26
N PRO A 171 -20.00 -3.70 7.19
CA PRO A 171 -20.18 -4.69 8.23
C PRO A 171 -19.57 -4.21 9.54
N GLY A 172 -20.35 -4.21 10.62
CA GLY A 172 -19.85 -3.81 11.94
C GLY A 172 -18.78 -4.78 12.49
N LEU A 173 -17.91 -4.28 13.36
CA LEU A 173 -16.82 -5.04 13.99
C LEU A 173 -17.28 -6.36 14.63
N ASP A 174 -18.41 -6.35 15.33
CA ASP A 174 -18.97 -7.56 15.96
C ASP A 174 -19.40 -8.60 14.92
N PHE A 175 -19.93 -8.18 13.76
CA PHE A 175 -20.34 -9.09 12.71
C PHE A 175 -19.12 -9.82 12.15
N ILE A 176 -18.06 -9.09 11.81
CA ILE A 176 -16.81 -9.67 11.29
C ILE A 176 -16.14 -10.58 12.33
N LEU A 177 -15.93 -10.10 13.56
CA LEU A 177 -15.12 -10.79 14.56
C LEU A 177 -15.82 -11.99 15.22
N ARG A 178 -17.15 -12.07 15.14
CA ARG A 178 -17.91 -13.26 15.57
C ARG A 178 -18.13 -14.27 14.46
N SER A 179 -17.92 -13.87 13.21
CA SER A 179 -18.01 -14.77 12.07
C SER A 179 -16.85 -15.76 12.06
N LYS A 180 -16.82 -16.62 11.04
CA LYS A 180 -15.71 -17.53 10.79
C LYS A 180 -14.60 -16.93 9.92
N LEU A 181 -14.71 -15.65 9.52
CA LEU A 181 -13.77 -15.00 8.61
C LEU A 181 -12.34 -15.01 9.17
N THR A 182 -12.18 -14.75 10.47
CA THR A 182 -10.86 -14.74 11.12
C THR A 182 -10.28 -16.15 11.33
N ASN A 183 -11.06 -17.21 11.07
CA ASN A 183 -10.72 -18.58 11.42
C ASN A 183 -10.29 -18.74 12.90
N HIS A 184 -10.88 -17.92 13.79
CA HIS A 184 -10.52 -17.83 15.21
C HIS A 184 -9.08 -17.40 15.50
N LEU A 185 -8.40 -16.81 14.52
CA LEU A 185 -7.07 -16.21 14.69
C LEU A 185 -7.19 -14.75 15.15
N PRO A 186 -6.15 -14.20 15.80
CA PRO A 186 -6.08 -12.77 16.09
C PRO A 186 -6.12 -11.94 14.81
N VAL A 187 -6.82 -10.80 14.85
CA VAL A 187 -6.91 -9.84 13.73
C VAL A 187 -5.91 -8.71 13.89
N LEU A 188 -5.28 -8.33 12.79
CA LEU A 188 -4.63 -7.02 12.69
C LEU A 188 -5.74 -5.99 12.46
N VAL A 189 -5.78 -4.93 13.28
CA VAL A 189 -6.84 -3.93 13.23
C VAL A 189 -6.26 -2.60 12.73
N PRO A 190 -6.70 -2.07 11.58
CA PRO A 190 -6.29 -0.75 11.14
C PRO A 190 -7.01 0.34 11.94
N VAL A 191 -6.33 1.45 12.20
CA VAL A 191 -6.94 2.70 12.72
C VAL A 191 -6.48 3.88 11.88
N GLY A 192 -7.38 4.84 11.67
CA GLY A 192 -7.06 6.05 10.91
C GLY A 192 -6.07 6.97 11.64
N VAL A 193 -5.22 7.64 10.85
CA VAL A 193 -4.26 8.65 11.35
C VAL A 193 -4.41 9.98 10.61
N LEU A 194 -4.43 9.96 9.27
CA LEU A 194 -4.55 11.18 8.46
C LEU A 194 -5.98 11.74 8.44
N TYR A 195 -6.98 10.87 8.28
CA TYR A 195 -8.40 11.23 8.17
C TYR A 195 -9.23 10.80 9.37
N ASP A 196 -8.60 10.65 10.53
CA ASP A 196 -9.28 10.28 11.77
C ASP A 196 -8.62 10.96 12.98
N THR A 197 -9.10 10.65 14.18
CA THR A 197 -8.64 11.26 15.43
C THR A 197 -8.08 10.21 16.39
N PRO A 198 -7.11 10.57 17.25
CA PRO A 198 -6.65 9.68 18.31
C PRO A 198 -7.77 9.18 19.23
N ASP A 199 -8.83 9.98 19.43
CA ASP A 199 -9.95 9.61 20.29
C ASP A 199 -10.87 8.56 19.64
N ASN A 200 -11.07 8.60 18.32
CA ASN A 200 -11.79 7.57 17.58
C ASN A 200 -11.01 6.25 17.58
N ALA A 201 -9.71 6.28 17.28
CA ALA A 201 -8.84 5.11 17.38
C ALA A 201 -8.88 4.49 18.79
N VAL A 202 -8.81 5.32 19.84
CA VAL A 202 -8.95 4.86 21.23
C VAL A 202 -10.33 4.26 21.51
N ALA A 203 -11.40 4.85 21.00
CA ALA A 203 -12.75 4.36 21.19
C ALA A 203 -12.93 2.96 20.56
N GLU A 204 -12.46 2.79 19.33
CA GLU A 204 -12.46 1.52 18.62
C GLU A 204 -11.67 0.45 19.39
N ILE A 205 -10.41 0.71 19.71
CA ILE A 205 -9.56 -0.28 20.37
C ILE A 205 -10.09 -0.60 21.78
N ARG A 206 -10.58 0.40 22.52
CA ARG A 206 -11.23 0.17 23.82
C ARG A 206 -12.46 -0.73 23.68
N TYR A 207 -13.26 -0.53 22.64
CA TYR A 207 -14.42 -1.38 22.36
C TYR A 207 -14.00 -2.83 22.12
N LEU A 208 -12.99 -3.05 21.27
CA LEU A 208 -12.47 -4.39 20.95
C LEU A 208 -11.87 -5.11 22.18
N LEU A 209 -11.13 -4.38 23.02
CA LEU A 209 -10.58 -4.91 24.27
C LEU A 209 -11.66 -5.26 25.28
N ALA A 210 -12.67 -4.39 25.46
CA ALA A 210 -13.82 -4.66 26.34
C ALA A 210 -14.61 -5.90 25.88
N ARG A 211 -14.63 -6.11 24.57
CA ARG A 211 -15.20 -7.29 23.92
C ARG A 211 -14.38 -8.56 24.05
N LYS A 212 -13.12 -8.46 24.46
CA LYS A 212 -12.15 -9.56 24.54
C LYS A 212 -11.89 -10.22 23.18
N TYR A 213 -11.94 -9.44 22.10
CA TYR A 213 -11.48 -9.94 20.81
C TYR A 213 -9.96 -10.08 20.81
N SER A 214 -9.47 -11.10 20.10
CA SER A 214 -8.04 -11.37 20.00
C SER A 214 -7.43 -10.48 18.91
N LEU A 215 -6.48 -9.65 19.28
CA LEU A 215 -5.82 -8.71 18.38
C LEU A 215 -4.38 -9.18 18.13
N GLU A 216 -3.98 -9.22 16.86
CA GLU A 216 -2.57 -9.40 16.50
C GLU A 216 -1.77 -8.13 16.83
N GLY A 217 -2.37 -6.98 16.55
CA GLY A 217 -1.81 -5.65 16.71
C GLY A 217 -2.77 -4.60 16.17
N VAL A 218 -2.37 -3.34 16.28
CA VAL A 218 -3.07 -2.19 15.71
C VAL A 218 -2.14 -1.54 14.69
N GLU A 219 -2.59 -1.47 13.44
CA GLU A 219 -1.89 -0.83 12.33
C GLU A 219 -2.34 0.63 12.23
N LEU A 220 -1.38 1.56 12.32
CA LEU A 220 -1.67 2.99 12.41
C LEU A 220 -1.45 3.64 11.04
N GLY A 221 -2.55 3.99 10.38
CA GLY A 221 -2.55 4.69 9.11
C GLY A 221 -2.36 3.77 7.91
N GLU A 222 -2.91 4.23 6.79
CA GLU A 222 -2.88 3.60 5.48
C GLU A 222 -2.31 4.62 4.49
N GLU A 223 -1.41 4.13 3.64
CA GLU A 223 -0.68 4.78 2.55
C GLU A 223 -0.35 6.27 2.74
N PRO A 224 0.24 6.69 3.88
CA PRO A 224 0.56 8.11 4.06
C PRO A 224 1.58 8.61 3.03
N ASP A 225 2.40 7.71 2.51
CA ASP A 225 3.35 7.99 1.44
C ASP A 225 2.67 8.19 0.08
N GLY A 226 1.62 7.43 -0.25
CA GLY A 226 0.79 7.59 -1.45
C GLY A 226 -0.11 8.82 -1.40
N GLN A 227 -0.50 9.23 -0.20
CA GLN A 227 -1.24 10.46 0.05
C GLN A 227 -0.35 11.71 0.16
N TRP A 228 0.94 11.57 -0.16
CA TRP A 228 1.94 12.63 -0.16
C TRP A 228 2.12 13.35 1.19
N ALA A 229 1.80 12.66 2.30
CA ALA A 229 2.04 13.22 3.62
C ALA A 229 3.54 13.40 3.85
N SER A 230 3.91 14.55 4.45
CA SER A 230 5.29 14.76 4.89
C SER A 230 5.66 13.69 5.95
N PRO A 231 6.84 13.05 5.86
CA PRO A 231 7.25 12.04 6.83
C PRO A 231 7.20 12.53 8.28
N GLU A 232 7.60 13.77 8.52
CA GLU A 232 7.63 14.38 9.85
C GLU A 232 6.22 14.66 10.38
N ASP A 233 5.32 15.11 9.52
CA ASP A 233 3.92 15.39 9.87
C ASP A 233 3.20 14.09 10.22
N PHE A 234 3.37 13.05 9.39
CA PHE A 234 2.81 11.74 9.68
C PHE A 234 3.41 11.14 10.97
N ALA A 235 4.72 11.31 11.23
CA ALA A 235 5.33 10.87 12.47
C ALA A 235 4.76 11.58 13.72
N ALA A 236 4.44 12.87 13.63
CA ALA A 236 3.80 13.61 14.72
C ALA A 236 2.40 13.07 15.03
N LEU A 237 1.58 12.84 13.99
CA LEU A 237 0.25 12.24 14.13
C LEU A 237 0.32 10.80 14.65
N TYR A 238 1.22 9.98 14.09
CA TYR A 238 1.47 8.62 14.54
C TYR A 238 1.82 8.60 16.04
N ALA A 239 2.79 9.42 16.47
CA ALA A 239 3.23 9.48 17.86
C ALA A 239 2.11 9.97 18.80
N ALA A 240 1.26 10.89 18.36
CA ALA A 240 0.09 11.31 19.13
C ALA A 240 -0.91 10.15 19.33
N THR A 241 -1.29 9.47 18.25
CA THR A 241 -2.20 8.32 18.28
C THR A 241 -1.62 7.16 19.10
N ALA A 242 -0.36 6.81 18.86
CA ALA A 242 0.33 5.71 19.54
C ALA A 242 0.41 5.93 21.07
N ARG A 243 0.73 7.15 21.52
CA ARG A 243 0.74 7.51 22.96
C ARG A 243 -0.64 7.28 23.59
N ARG A 244 -1.72 7.66 22.90
CA ARG A 244 -3.10 7.49 23.40
C ARG A 244 -3.48 6.01 23.46
N LEU A 245 -3.16 5.22 22.44
CA LEU A 245 -3.42 3.78 22.41
C LEU A 245 -2.63 3.02 23.48
N ARG A 246 -1.33 3.32 23.66
CA ARG A 246 -0.48 2.71 24.70
C ARG A 246 -0.98 2.97 26.12
N SER A 247 -1.69 4.09 26.34
CA SER A 247 -2.30 4.39 27.65
C SER A 247 -3.45 3.45 28.02
N LEU A 248 -4.05 2.73 27.05
CA LEU A 248 -5.12 1.77 27.32
C LEU A 248 -4.59 0.48 27.95
N THR A 249 -3.48 -0.05 27.44
CA THR A 249 -2.82 -1.26 27.94
C THR A 249 -1.43 -1.40 27.31
N SER A 250 -0.48 -1.94 28.09
CA SER A 250 0.88 -2.22 27.63
C SER A 250 1.01 -3.46 26.75
N GLN A 251 -0.08 -4.22 26.55
CA GLN A 251 -0.08 -5.44 25.74
C GLN A 251 -0.38 -5.20 24.25
N LEU A 252 -0.85 -4.00 23.89
CA LEU A 252 -1.12 -3.65 22.50
C LEU A 252 0.20 -3.49 21.74
N LYS A 253 0.32 -4.22 20.63
CA LYS A 253 1.37 -4.01 19.64
C LYS A 253 0.88 -2.99 18.62
N LEU A 254 1.66 -1.94 18.39
CA LEU A 254 1.35 -0.88 17.43
C LEU A 254 2.36 -0.93 16.30
N GLY A 255 1.91 -0.77 15.06
CA GLY A 255 2.81 -0.82 13.90
C GLY A 255 2.27 -0.04 12.72
N GLY A 256 2.83 -0.32 11.55
CA GLY A 256 2.57 0.44 10.33
C GLY A 256 3.53 1.61 10.11
N PRO A 257 3.15 2.59 9.27
CA PRO A 257 1.91 2.60 8.48
C PRO A 257 1.88 1.48 7.42
N SER A 258 0.70 1.15 6.89
CA SER A 258 0.61 0.35 5.65
C SER A 258 1.13 1.22 4.50
N LEU A 259 2.39 1.05 4.08
CA LEU A 259 2.96 1.81 2.96
C LEU A 259 2.52 1.24 1.62
N GLN A 260 2.32 2.12 0.63
CA GLN A 260 2.01 1.68 -0.73
C GLN A 260 3.19 0.91 -1.36
N ASN A 261 2.93 0.22 -2.48
CA ASN A 261 3.99 -0.40 -3.27
C ASN A 261 4.86 0.66 -3.97
N PHE A 262 6.18 0.44 -4.04
CA PHE A 262 7.09 1.32 -4.79
C PHE A 262 8.23 0.56 -5.46
N ASP A 263 8.76 1.14 -6.54
CA ASP A 263 9.89 0.59 -7.27
C ASP A 263 11.21 1.18 -6.77
N GLY A 264 12.03 0.33 -6.14
CA GLY A 264 13.41 0.64 -5.80
C GLY A 264 13.59 1.56 -4.58
N HIS A 265 13.02 2.76 -4.55
CA HIS A 265 13.15 3.71 -3.44
C HIS A 265 11.85 4.46 -3.14
N LEU A 266 11.52 4.58 -1.85
CA LEU A 266 10.36 5.36 -1.41
C LEU A 266 10.76 6.83 -1.22
N LEU A 267 10.39 7.66 -2.20
CA LEU A 267 10.82 9.05 -2.27
C LEU A 267 9.72 10.06 -1.93
N THR A 268 10.13 11.21 -1.40
CA THR A 268 9.30 12.39 -1.14
C THR A 268 10.09 13.68 -1.40
N TRP A 269 9.42 14.83 -1.36
CA TRP A 269 10.07 16.12 -1.57
C TRP A 269 11.23 16.32 -0.60
N PRO A 270 12.36 16.89 -1.04
CA PRO A 270 13.54 17.03 -0.20
C PRO A 270 13.25 17.86 1.05
N ASP A 271 13.81 17.44 2.19
CA ASP A 271 13.86 18.29 3.39
C ASP A 271 14.92 19.41 3.24
N LYS A 272 15.09 20.23 4.28
CA LYS A 272 16.10 21.30 4.32
C LYS A 272 17.55 20.79 4.17
N SER A 273 17.81 19.49 4.34
CA SER A 273 19.11 18.86 4.14
C SER A 273 19.26 18.19 2.76
N GLY A 274 18.20 18.21 1.94
CA GLY A 274 18.14 17.54 0.64
C GLY A 274 17.74 16.07 0.71
N ASN A 275 17.33 15.56 1.88
CA ASN A 275 16.97 14.16 2.06
C ASN A 275 15.57 13.88 1.47
N ARG A 276 15.50 12.93 0.53
CA ARG A 276 14.28 12.53 -0.19
C ARG A 276 13.69 11.20 0.27
N PHE A 277 14.35 10.47 1.16
CA PHE A 277 13.90 9.12 1.55
C PHE A 277 12.81 9.21 2.62
N TRP A 278 11.58 8.87 2.25
CA TRP A 278 10.40 9.06 3.11
C TRP A 278 10.56 8.24 4.40
N MET A 279 10.90 6.96 4.29
CA MET A 279 11.02 6.07 5.44
C MET A 279 12.16 6.50 6.36
N ASN A 280 13.31 6.86 5.80
CA ASN A 280 14.44 7.35 6.59
C ASN A 280 14.05 8.55 7.48
N ARG A 281 13.33 9.52 6.90
CA ARG A 281 12.86 10.72 7.59
C ARG A 281 11.79 10.42 8.63
N PHE A 282 10.81 9.59 8.29
CA PHE A 282 9.77 9.12 9.20
C PHE A 282 10.38 8.46 10.44
N LEU A 283 11.32 7.52 10.26
CA LEU A 283 12.00 6.83 11.35
C LEU A 283 12.82 7.79 12.22
N ARG A 284 13.46 8.78 11.62
CA ARG A 284 14.19 9.81 12.37
C ARG A 284 13.25 10.62 13.26
N ALA A 285 12.09 11.02 12.74
CA ALA A 285 11.08 11.74 13.50
C ALA A 285 10.46 10.88 14.61
N LEU A 286 10.10 9.62 14.34
CA LEU A 286 9.59 8.70 15.36
C LEU A 286 10.57 8.45 16.50
N ARG A 287 11.87 8.29 16.19
CA ARG A 287 12.93 8.15 17.21
C ARG A 287 13.02 9.40 18.09
N ALA A 288 12.92 10.59 17.50
CA ALA A 288 12.92 11.85 18.27
C ALA A 288 11.70 11.97 19.20
N SER A 289 10.56 11.41 18.78
CA SER A 289 9.31 11.38 19.57
C SER A 289 9.20 10.18 20.53
N GLU A 290 10.26 9.36 20.67
CA GLU A 290 10.30 8.15 21.50
C GLU A 290 9.10 7.20 21.28
N SER A 291 8.64 7.10 20.02
CA SER A 291 7.46 6.31 19.64
C SER A 291 7.84 5.21 18.64
N PRO A 292 8.57 4.15 19.06
CA PRO A 292 8.92 3.03 18.17
C PRO A 292 7.65 2.29 17.74
N PHE A 293 7.72 1.50 16.66
CA PHE A 293 6.69 0.52 16.31
C PHE A 293 7.12 -0.91 16.71
N ASP A 294 6.15 -1.72 17.08
CA ASP A 294 6.28 -3.13 17.49
C ASP A 294 6.30 -4.09 16.30
N PHE A 295 5.82 -3.65 15.13
CA PHE A 295 5.90 -4.34 13.84
C PHE A 295 5.88 -3.30 12.71
N PHE A 296 6.37 -3.70 11.54
CA PHE A 296 6.33 -2.89 10.33
C PHE A 296 5.40 -3.54 9.30
N SER A 297 4.67 -2.73 8.54
CA SER A 297 3.77 -3.21 7.48
C SER A 297 3.88 -2.41 6.19
N PHE A 298 3.43 -3.02 5.10
CA PHE A 298 3.47 -2.48 3.74
C PHE A 298 2.58 -3.31 2.81
N GLU A 299 2.32 -2.73 1.64
CA GLU A 299 1.51 -3.29 0.57
C GLU A 299 2.38 -3.67 -0.64
N TYR A 300 1.92 -4.63 -1.46
CA TYR A 300 2.70 -5.10 -2.61
C TYR A 300 1.85 -5.38 -3.86
N TYR A 301 1.98 -4.48 -4.84
CA TYR A 301 1.29 -4.47 -6.13
C TYR A 301 2.25 -4.08 -7.26
N PRO A 302 3.12 -5.00 -7.72
CA PRO A 302 4.29 -4.63 -8.52
C PRO A 302 4.05 -4.39 -10.01
N PHE A 303 2.84 -4.62 -10.54
CA PHE A 303 2.60 -4.63 -11.99
C PHE A 303 1.38 -3.82 -12.44
N ASP A 304 1.58 -2.60 -12.93
CA ASP A 304 0.49 -1.76 -13.44
C ASP A 304 0.02 -2.16 -14.86
N ASP A 305 0.88 -2.79 -15.66
CA ASP A 305 0.53 -3.23 -17.02
C ASP A 305 -0.28 -4.54 -17.01
N VAL A 306 -1.56 -4.42 -16.67
CA VAL A 306 -2.53 -5.53 -16.72
C VAL A 306 -3.13 -5.77 -18.12
N CYS A 307 -2.71 -4.99 -19.12
CA CYS A 307 -3.06 -5.19 -20.52
C CYS A 307 -2.02 -6.04 -21.27
N GLY A 308 -0.77 -6.04 -20.80
CA GLY A 308 0.35 -6.78 -21.34
C GLY A 308 0.34 -8.28 -21.00
N ASP A 309 1.40 -8.99 -21.41
CA ASP A 309 1.58 -10.40 -21.10
C ASP A 309 2.10 -10.58 -19.66
N ALA A 310 1.42 -11.41 -18.87
CA ALA A 310 1.84 -11.72 -17.50
C ALA A 310 3.12 -12.57 -17.42
N ALA A 311 3.41 -13.40 -18.42
CA ALA A 311 4.55 -14.31 -18.35
C ALA A 311 5.91 -13.64 -18.03
N PRO A 312 6.32 -12.54 -18.71
CA PRO A 312 7.53 -11.81 -18.34
C PRO A 312 7.45 -11.18 -16.94
N GLN A 313 6.31 -10.58 -16.58
CA GLN A 313 6.13 -9.91 -15.29
C GLN A 313 6.26 -10.91 -14.12
N LEU A 314 5.66 -12.10 -14.23
CA LEU A 314 5.77 -13.14 -13.19
C LEU A 314 7.21 -13.55 -12.91
N LEU A 315 8.15 -13.45 -13.87
CA LEU A 315 9.56 -13.78 -13.65
C LEU A 315 10.24 -12.79 -12.68
N GLU A 316 9.75 -11.55 -12.60
CA GLU A 316 10.36 -10.45 -11.85
C GLU A 316 9.98 -10.44 -10.36
N ILE A 317 8.89 -11.13 -9.97
CA ILE A 317 8.32 -11.12 -8.60
C ILE A 317 9.40 -11.25 -7.52
N PRO A 318 10.26 -12.29 -7.51
CA PRO A 318 11.17 -12.48 -6.38
C PRO A 318 12.22 -11.38 -6.29
N GLN A 319 12.66 -10.84 -7.43
CA GLN A 319 13.67 -9.78 -7.46
C GLN A 319 13.07 -8.45 -7.01
N ARG A 320 11.89 -8.09 -7.53
CA ARG A 320 11.21 -6.83 -7.18
C ARG A 320 10.89 -6.75 -5.70
N LEU A 321 10.26 -7.80 -5.14
CA LEU A 321 9.93 -7.80 -3.72
C LEU A 321 11.19 -7.73 -2.83
N ARG A 322 12.24 -8.49 -3.15
CA ARG A 322 13.51 -8.41 -2.40
C ARG A 322 14.18 -7.04 -2.51
N ALA A 323 14.09 -6.39 -3.68
CA ALA A 323 14.65 -5.05 -3.86
C ALA A 323 13.90 -4.01 -3.00
N MET A 324 12.56 -4.07 -2.96
CA MET A 324 11.75 -3.21 -2.09
C MET A 324 12.08 -3.44 -0.61
N LEU A 325 12.13 -4.71 -0.16
CA LEU A 325 12.50 -5.04 1.23
C LEU A 325 13.91 -4.55 1.58
N SER A 326 14.88 -4.73 0.67
CA SER A 326 16.25 -4.23 0.86
C SER A 326 16.28 -2.71 1.00
N SER A 327 15.52 -1.99 0.18
CA SER A 327 15.43 -0.53 0.23
C SER A 327 14.90 -0.03 1.58
N LEU A 328 13.86 -0.68 2.11
CA LEU A 328 13.32 -0.35 3.43
C LEU A 328 14.33 -0.64 4.56
N HIS A 329 15.10 -1.71 4.45
CA HIS A 329 16.21 -1.97 5.38
C HIS A 329 17.30 -0.90 5.29
N ASP A 330 17.68 -0.50 4.07
CA ASP A 330 18.68 0.54 3.82
C ASP A 330 18.23 1.91 4.37
N ASP A 331 16.92 2.21 4.32
CA ASP A 331 16.32 3.39 4.92
C ASP A 331 16.29 3.36 6.46
N GLY A 332 16.47 2.16 7.04
CA GLY A 332 16.70 1.95 8.47
C GLY A 332 15.56 1.22 9.21
N VAL A 333 14.63 0.57 8.51
CA VAL A 333 13.58 -0.23 9.17
C VAL A 333 14.23 -1.43 9.89
N PRO A 334 13.98 -1.62 11.20
CA PRO A 334 14.61 -2.69 11.96
C PRO A 334 14.30 -4.09 11.42
N SER A 335 15.28 -4.98 11.46
CA SER A 335 15.13 -6.37 11.02
C SER A 335 14.70 -7.33 12.13
N ASP A 336 14.76 -6.91 13.39
CA ASP A 336 14.45 -7.71 14.58
C ASP A 336 12.99 -7.57 15.05
N ILE A 337 12.17 -6.84 14.31
CA ILE A 337 10.72 -6.73 14.49
C ILE A 337 9.97 -7.58 13.45
N PRO A 338 8.70 -7.93 13.68
CA PRO A 338 7.86 -8.54 12.66
C PRO A 338 7.64 -7.61 11.45
N TRP A 339 7.85 -8.15 10.25
CA TRP A 339 7.44 -7.54 8.98
C TRP A 339 6.15 -8.19 8.50
N LEU A 340 5.14 -7.38 8.22
CA LEU A 340 3.83 -7.83 7.74
C LEU A 340 3.61 -7.27 6.33
N MET A 341 3.24 -8.14 5.39
CA MET A 341 2.71 -7.68 4.10
C MET A 341 1.21 -7.66 4.28
N THR A 342 0.63 -6.49 4.53
CA THR A 342 -0.75 -6.30 5.02
C THR A 342 -1.76 -6.25 3.91
N GLU A 343 -1.28 -6.05 2.70
CA GLU A 343 -2.06 -6.10 1.48
C GLU A 343 -1.15 -6.47 0.30
N PHE A 344 -1.64 -7.28 -0.63
CA PHE A 344 -0.89 -7.61 -1.84
C PHE A 344 -1.81 -8.19 -2.93
N GLY A 345 -1.42 -7.95 -4.17
CA GLY A 345 -2.03 -8.48 -5.38
C GLY A 345 -1.12 -8.25 -6.57
N TYR A 346 -1.49 -8.77 -7.73
CA TYR A 346 -0.76 -8.61 -8.98
C TYR A 346 -0.58 -7.12 -9.34
N SER A 347 -1.65 -6.34 -9.19
CA SER A 347 -1.72 -4.93 -9.58
C SER A 347 -2.71 -4.17 -8.71
N VAL A 348 -2.56 -2.84 -8.64
CA VAL A 348 -3.61 -1.94 -8.16
C VAL A 348 -4.79 -1.83 -9.13
N PHE A 349 -4.64 -2.32 -10.36
CA PHE A 349 -5.69 -2.35 -11.36
C PHE A 349 -6.27 -3.76 -11.53
N ALA A 350 -7.59 -3.86 -11.54
CA ALA A 350 -8.27 -5.11 -11.78
C ALA A 350 -8.02 -5.58 -13.22
N GLY A 351 -7.60 -6.83 -13.37
CA GLY A 351 -7.33 -7.40 -14.68
C GLY A 351 -7.43 -8.92 -14.69
N ARG A 352 -7.42 -9.49 -15.90
CA ARG A 352 -7.50 -10.93 -16.13
C ARG A 352 -6.44 -11.71 -15.33
N HIS A 353 -5.26 -11.12 -15.13
CA HIS A 353 -4.16 -11.78 -14.41
C HIS A 353 -4.54 -12.16 -12.97
N GLU A 354 -5.42 -11.41 -12.30
CA GLU A 354 -5.87 -11.75 -10.95
C GLU A 354 -6.85 -12.93 -10.91
N VAL A 355 -7.70 -13.03 -11.94
CA VAL A 355 -8.80 -14.01 -11.99
C VAL A 355 -8.41 -15.29 -12.73
N ASP A 356 -7.44 -15.26 -13.64
CA ASP A 356 -6.90 -16.43 -14.35
C ASP A 356 -5.74 -17.08 -13.56
N ILE A 357 -5.14 -18.15 -14.08
CA ILE A 357 -4.12 -18.97 -13.41
C ILE A 357 -2.88 -18.17 -12.96
N GLU A 358 -2.58 -17.06 -13.64
CA GLU A 358 -1.57 -16.05 -13.34
C GLU A 358 -1.61 -15.63 -11.85
N GLY A 359 -2.79 -15.34 -11.31
CA GLY A 359 -2.98 -14.91 -9.92
C GLY A 359 -2.60 -15.99 -8.91
N ALA A 360 -2.79 -17.27 -9.25
CA ALA A 360 -2.31 -18.37 -8.41
C ALA A 360 -0.78 -18.46 -8.38
N LEU A 361 -0.12 -18.22 -9.51
CA LEU A 361 1.34 -18.21 -9.62
C LEU A 361 1.91 -17.02 -8.86
N PHE A 362 1.35 -15.82 -9.08
CA PHE A 362 1.73 -14.61 -8.37
C PHE A 362 1.60 -14.80 -6.86
N HIS A 363 0.41 -15.18 -6.37
CA HIS A 363 0.17 -15.36 -4.94
C HIS A 363 1.16 -16.35 -4.30
N ALA A 364 1.38 -17.52 -4.92
CA ALA A 364 2.31 -18.51 -4.40
C ALA A 364 3.75 -18.01 -4.35
N ASP A 365 4.18 -17.29 -5.39
CA ASP A 365 5.55 -16.83 -5.51
C ASP A 365 5.86 -15.62 -4.62
N THR A 366 4.91 -14.70 -4.48
CA THR A 366 4.99 -13.53 -3.59
C THR A 366 5.03 -13.98 -2.12
N VAL A 367 4.12 -14.86 -1.69
CA VAL A 367 4.12 -15.38 -0.30
C VAL A 367 5.39 -16.20 -0.02
N GLY A 368 5.82 -17.03 -0.97
CA GLY A 368 7.06 -17.78 -0.85
C GLY A 368 8.28 -16.87 -0.70
N THR A 369 8.39 -15.86 -1.56
CA THR A 369 9.47 -14.86 -1.52
C THR A 369 9.46 -14.11 -0.20
N PHE A 370 8.30 -13.60 0.22
CA PHE A 370 8.17 -12.80 1.43
C PHE A 370 8.60 -13.58 2.69
N LEU A 371 8.06 -14.77 2.90
CA LEU A 371 8.36 -15.59 4.07
C LEU A 371 9.82 -16.05 4.10
N THR A 372 10.41 -16.36 2.94
CA THR A 372 11.84 -16.71 2.85
C THR A 372 12.79 -15.52 2.98
N SER A 373 12.28 -14.30 2.79
CA SER A 373 13.02 -13.05 2.97
C SER A 373 12.94 -12.49 4.40
N GLY A 374 12.36 -13.26 5.35
CA GLY A 374 12.23 -12.85 6.75
C GLY A 374 10.85 -12.28 7.13
N GLY A 375 9.93 -12.19 6.18
CA GLY A 375 8.55 -11.78 6.42
C GLY A 375 7.83 -12.68 7.44
N ARG A 376 6.98 -12.09 8.28
CA ARG A 376 6.30 -12.81 9.37
C ARG A 376 4.89 -13.27 9.00
N LYS A 377 4.10 -12.42 8.34
CA LYS A 377 2.72 -12.72 7.91
C LYS A 377 2.35 -11.95 6.65
N ALA A 378 1.66 -12.64 5.74
CA ALA A 378 1.05 -12.05 4.56
C ALA A 378 -0.47 -12.07 4.73
N TYR A 379 -1.11 -10.92 4.57
CA TYR A 379 -2.55 -10.75 4.56
C TYR A 379 -2.98 -10.48 3.12
N LEU A 380 -3.80 -11.37 2.59
CA LEU A 380 -4.32 -11.23 1.23
C LEU A 380 -5.51 -10.27 1.28
N TYR A 381 -5.47 -9.24 0.44
CA TYR A 381 -6.64 -8.44 0.15
C TYR A 381 -7.66 -9.29 -0.61
N GLY A 382 -8.93 -9.20 -0.24
CA GLY A 382 -10.01 -9.86 -0.97
C GLY A 382 -10.59 -11.16 -0.41
N TYR A 383 -10.96 -11.13 0.88
CA TYR A 383 -11.78 -12.16 1.53
C TYR A 383 -13.27 -12.06 1.15
N GLU A 384 -13.79 -10.85 0.88
CA GLU A 384 -15.12 -10.68 0.29
C GLU A 384 -15.15 -11.10 -1.19
N PRO A 385 -16.29 -11.61 -1.68
CA PRO A 385 -16.47 -11.82 -3.11
C PRO A 385 -16.82 -10.51 -3.82
N ASP A 386 -16.37 -10.34 -5.06
CA ASP A 386 -16.69 -9.16 -5.86
C ASP A 386 -17.01 -9.48 -7.33
N TYR A 387 -17.63 -8.54 -8.02
CA TYR A 387 -17.90 -8.58 -9.45
C TYR A 387 -16.63 -8.33 -10.27
N LEU A 388 -16.71 -8.54 -11.58
CA LEU A 388 -15.65 -8.10 -12.48
C LEU A 388 -15.79 -6.62 -12.80
N THR A 389 -14.66 -5.94 -12.91
CA THR A 389 -14.54 -4.56 -13.37
C THR A 389 -13.53 -4.48 -14.52
N ASP A 390 -13.62 -3.41 -15.29
CA ASP A 390 -12.74 -3.08 -16.41
C ASP A 390 -12.24 -1.64 -16.23
N GLU A 391 -11.17 -1.52 -15.44
CA GLU A 391 -10.63 -0.23 -15.02
C GLU A 391 -9.83 0.42 -16.14
N LEU A 392 -8.93 -0.32 -16.77
CA LEU A 392 -8.05 0.18 -17.86
C LEU A 392 -8.64 0.05 -19.28
N LYS A 393 -9.89 -0.43 -19.43
CA LYS A 393 -10.58 -0.59 -20.73
C LYS A 393 -9.92 -1.58 -21.69
N CYS A 394 -9.21 -2.56 -21.14
CA CYS A 394 -8.48 -3.57 -21.91
C CYS A 394 -8.65 -5.00 -21.35
N SER A 395 -9.12 -5.15 -20.11
CA SER A 395 -9.04 -6.39 -19.35
C SER A 395 -10.09 -6.40 -18.25
N TRP A 396 -10.81 -7.50 -18.08
CA TRP A 396 -11.81 -7.67 -17.02
C TRP A 396 -11.24 -8.54 -15.89
N GLY A 397 -11.34 -8.06 -14.65
CA GLY A 397 -10.82 -8.75 -13.47
C GLY A 397 -11.46 -8.29 -12.18
N ASN A 398 -10.94 -8.80 -11.06
CA ASN A 398 -11.20 -8.31 -9.71
C ASN A 398 -10.02 -8.70 -8.80
N PHE A 399 -9.97 -8.17 -7.58
CA PHE A 399 -8.89 -8.43 -6.63
C PHE A 399 -9.17 -9.61 -5.68
N MET A 400 -10.33 -10.25 -5.82
CA MET A 400 -10.87 -11.15 -4.80
C MET A 400 -10.53 -12.61 -5.08
N MET A 401 -10.48 -13.46 -4.05
CA MET A 401 -10.35 -14.90 -4.27
C MET A 401 -11.67 -15.58 -4.69
N LEU A 402 -12.79 -14.86 -4.56
CA LEU A 402 -14.13 -15.29 -4.91
C LEU A 402 -14.79 -14.27 -5.85
N GLN A 403 -15.43 -14.76 -6.91
CA GLN A 403 -16.16 -13.91 -7.85
C GLN A 403 -17.68 -14.03 -7.62
N MET A 404 -18.35 -12.89 -7.57
CA MET A 404 -19.80 -12.78 -7.69
C MET A 404 -20.24 -12.72 -9.16
N LEU A 405 -21.38 -13.36 -9.45
CA LEU A 405 -22.00 -13.29 -10.76
C LEU A 405 -23.26 -12.41 -10.71
N ASN A 406 -23.52 -11.69 -11.79
CA ASN A 406 -24.72 -10.85 -11.93
C ASN A 406 -26.02 -11.67 -12.00
N THR A 407 -25.94 -12.94 -12.39
CA THR A 407 -27.11 -13.77 -12.71
C THR A 407 -27.45 -14.81 -11.66
N ASP A 408 -26.48 -15.23 -10.84
CA ASP A 408 -26.63 -16.34 -9.89
C ASP A 408 -25.97 -16.02 -8.55
N LYS A 409 -26.59 -16.45 -7.44
CA LYS A 409 -26.02 -16.32 -6.08
C LYS A 409 -24.88 -17.30 -5.78
N LYS A 410 -24.34 -17.99 -6.79
CA LYS A 410 -23.26 -18.96 -6.62
C LYS A 410 -21.93 -18.30 -6.90
N LEU A 411 -21.06 -18.28 -5.88
CA LEU A 411 -19.72 -17.76 -6.00
C LEU A 411 -18.83 -18.69 -6.83
N ASN A 412 -18.03 -18.12 -7.72
CA ASN A 412 -16.93 -18.81 -8.37
C ASN A 412 -15.69 -18.72 -7.50
N ARG A 413 -14.94 -19.83 -7.42
CA ARG A 413 -13.60 -19.85 -6.83
C ARG A 413 -12.60 -19.53 -7.91
N LEU A 414 -11.83 -18.46 -7.69
CA LEU A 414 -10.79 -18.02 -8.61
C LEU A 414 -9.48 -18.77 -8.34
N SER A 415 -8.47 -18.55 -9.18
CA SER A 415 -7.18 -19.24 -9.11
C SER A 415 -6.51 -19.04 -7.73
N MET A 416 -6.55 -17.81 -7.20
CA MET A 416 -5.99 -17.45 -5.90
C MET A 416 -6.59 -18.22 -4.72
N TYR A 417 -7.89 -18.59 -4.79
CA TYR A 417 -8.51 -19.45 -3.78
C TYR A 417 -7.80 -20.81 -3.67
N TYR A 418 -7.39 -21.38 -4.81
CA TYR A 418 -6.72 -22.67 -4.84
C TYR A 418 -5.25 -22.58 -4.45
N SER A 419 -4.53 -21.52 -4.82
CA SER A 419 -3.15 -21.31 -4.33
C SER A 419 -3.13 -21.04 -2.82
N ALA A 420 -4.08 -20.27 -2.28
CA ALA A 420 -4.24 -20.09 -0.83
C ALA A 420 -4.41 -21.44 -0.11
N ARG A 421 -5.20 -22.35 -0.69
CA ARG A 421 -5.40 -23.70 -0.15
C ARG A 421 -4.14 -24.57 -0.25
N LEU A 422 -3.37 -24.47 -1.35
CA LEU A 422 -2.08 -25.15 -1.48
C LEU A 422 -1.08 -24.66 -0.42
N ILE A 423 -0.94 -23.34 -0.27
CA ILE A 423 -0.06 -22.73 0.73
C ILE A 423 -0.43 -23.21 2.14
N THR A 424 -1.70 -23.09 2.52
CA THR A 424 -2.14 -23.29 3.92
C THR A 424 -2.31 -24.75 4.34
N ASN A 425 -2.49 -25.69 3.40
CA ASN A 425 -2.77 -27.11 3.72
C ASN A 425 -1.71 -28.10 3.21
N ASP A 426 -1.12 -27.82 2.04
CA ASP A 426 -0.20 -28.73 1.38
C ASP A 426 1.26 -28.32 1.66
N TRP A 427 1.64 -27.06 1.38
CA TRP A 427 3.00 -26.55 1.64
C TRP A 427 3.24 -26.36 3.13
N MET A 428 2.42 -25.51 3.76
CA MET A 428 2.35 -25.37 5.20
C MET A 428 1.22 -26.22 5.77
N ARG A 429 0.98 -26.08 7.06
CA ARG A 429 -0.14 -26.68 7.76
C ARG A 429 -0.81 -25.62 8.64
N SER A 430 -2.13 -25.54 8.57
CA SER A 430 -2.94 -24.68 9.44
C SER A 430 -2.98 -25.25 10.88
N VAL A 431 -1.90 -25.03 11.62
CA VAL A 431 -1.74 -25.38 13.04
C VAL A 431 -1.02 -24.25 13.76
N ALA A 432 -1.26 -24.13 15.07
CA ALA A 432 -0.54 -23.19 15.94
C ALA A 432 0.84 -23.73 16.35
N GLU A 433 1.66 -24.13 15.36
CA GLU A 433 3.01 -24.67 15.55
C GLU A 433 3.98 -24.08 14.53
N THR A 434 5.26 -24.06 14.88
CA THR A 434 6.31 -23.44 14.07
C THR A 434 6.65 -24.27 12.84
N HIS A 435 6.63 -23.61 11.68
CA HIS A 435 7.27 -24.10 10.46
C HIS A 435 8.67 -23.48 10.38
N GLU A 436 9.68 -24.28 10.07
CA GLU A 436 11.04 -23.79 9.86
C GLU A 436 11.23 -23.53 8.37
N VAL A 437 11.61 -22.31 8.00
CA VAL A 437 11.86 -21.91 6.60
C VAL A 437 13.34 -22.15 6.26
N TYR A 438 13.61 -22.72 5.09
CA TYR A 438 14.97 -23.03 4.66
C TYR A 438 15.32 -22.36 3.33
N PRO A 439 16.57 -21.89 3.14
CA PRO A 439 17.01 -21.33 1.87
C PRO A 439 17.02 -22.41 0.78
N VAL A 440 16.66 -22.00 -0.43
CA VAL A 440 16.66 -22.85 -1.61
C VAL A 440 17.53 -22.22 -2.68
N THR A 441 18.36 -23.03 -3.33
CA THR A 441 19.10 -22.64 -4.53
C THR A 441 18.54 -23.43 -5.71
N ILE A 442 18.13 -22.71 -6.76
CA ILE A 442 17.67 -23.29 -8.02
C ILE A 442 18.76 -23.12 -9.07
N ALA A 443 19.01 -24.18 -9.84
CA ALA A 443 19.90 -24.16 -10.98
C ALA A 443 19.27 -24.92 -12.18
N PRO A 444 19.32 -24.36 -13.40
CA PRO A 444 19.81 -23.02 -13.71
C PRO A 444 18.85 -21.93 -13.20
N ASP A 445 19.38 -20.74 -12.90
CA ASP A 445 18.64 -19.59 -12.37
C ASP A 445 17.63 -19.00 -13.37
N ASN A 446 17.89 -19.16 -14.67
CA ASN A 446 17.04 -18.70 -15.76
C ASN A 446 15.92 -19.69 -16.18
N ALA A 447 15.67 -20.74 -15.41
CA ALA A 447 14.68 -21.77 -15.75
C ALA A 447 13.22 -21.30 -15.71
N GLY A 448 12.94 -20.10 -15.17
CA GLY A 448 11.56 -19.65 -14.92
C GLY A 448 10.86 -20.46 -13.82
N VAL A 449 11.63 -21.09 -12.93
CA VAL A 449 11.13 -21.89 -11.81
C VAL A 449 11.60 -21.28 -10.50
N THR A 450 10.69 -21.12 -9.55
CA THR A 450 11.00 -20.74 -8.16
C THR A 450 10.59 -21.86 -7.20
N ALA A 451 11.26 -21.94 -6.05
CA ALA A 451 10.92 -22.90 -5.02
C ALA A 451 11.20 -22.41 -3.61
N TYR A 452 10.36 -22.84 -2.66
CA TYR A 452 10.40 -22.43 -1.26
C TYR A 452 10.22 -23.65 -0.37
N ALA A 453 11.15 -23.86 0.57
CA ALA A 453 11.18 -25.05 1.41
C ALA A 453 10.81 -24.73 2.86
N VAL A 454 9.95 -25.57 3.42
CA VAL A 454 9.64 -25.57 4.85
C VAL A 454 9.81 -26.96 5.45
N ARG A 455 10.29 -27.01 6.69
CA ARG A 455 10.14 -28.17 7.56
C ARG A 455 8.91 -27.95 8.42
N ARG A 456 7.92 -28.82 8.25
CA ARG A 456 6.63 -28.73 8.92
C ARG A 456 6.71 -29.25 10.36
N PRO A 457 5.76 -28.89 11.23
CA PRO A 457 5.69 -29.39 12.61
C PRO A 457 5.61 -30.93 12.71
N ASP A 458 4.98 -31.57 11.72
CA ASP A 458 4.90 -33.04 11.59
C ASP A 458 6.21 -33.71 11.12
N LYS A 459 7.29 -32.93 11.03
CA LYS A 459 8.64 -33.34 10.64
C LYS A 459 8.77 -33.79 9.18
N GLU A 460 7.76 -33.55 8.34
CA GLU A 460 7.88 -33.66 6.90
C GLU A 460 8.50 -32.39 6.30
N TRP A 461 9.20 -32.56 5.20
CA TRP A 461 9.66 -31.47 4.35
C TRP A 461 8.64 -31.20 3.27
N ALA A 462 8.36 -29.93 3.00
CA ALA A 462 7.49 -29.50 1.91
C ALA A 462 8.18 -28.43 1.05
N LEU A 463 8.15 -28.63 -0.27
CA LEU A 463 8.62 -27.66 -1.27
C LEU A 463 7.41 -27.12 -2.03
N LEU A 464 7.16 -25.82 -1.94
CA LEU A 464 6.30 -25.08 -2.88
C LEU A 464 7.13 -24.71 -4.10
N THR A 465 6.66 -25.03 -5.30
CA THR A 465 7.40 -24.82 -6.55
C THR A 465 6.48 -24.20 -7.58
N ILE A 466 6.95 -23.18 -8.29
CA ILE A 466 6.18 -22.48 -9.31
C ILE A 466 6.92 -22.60 -10.64
N ASN A 467 6.28 -23.18 -11.65
CA ASN A 467 6.77 -23.13 -13.02
C ASN A 467 6.05 -22.01 -13.76
N LYS A 468 6.81 -20.97 -14.16
CA LYS A 468 6.28 -19.76 -14.81
C LYS A 468 6.36 -19.83 -16.33
N ASP A 469 6.89 -20.92 -16.91
CA ASP A 469 6.87 -21.12 -18.37
C ASP A 469 5.45 -21.53 -18.82
N PRO A 470 4.79 -20.76 -19.70
CA PRO A 470 3.41 -21.03 -20.11
C PRO A 470 3.26 -22.27 -21.00
N GLN A 471 4.35 -22.76 -21.59
CA GLN A 471 4.30 -23.80 -22.62
C GLN A 471 5.08 -25.07 -22.24
N ARG A 472 6.14 -24.94 -21.45
CA ARG A 472 7.07 -26.05 -21.20
C ARG A 472 6.94 -26.60 -19.78
N PRO A 473 6.82 -27.94 -19.61
CA PRO A 473 6.99 -28.55 -18.31
C PRO A 473 8.46 -28.44 -17.87
N ALA A 474 8.70 -28.54 -16.57
CA ALA A 474 10.03 -28.60 -15.98
C ALA A 474 10.22 -29.88 -15.17
N GLN A 475 11.44 -30.41 -15.17
CA GLN A 475 11.83 -31.55 -14.33
C GLN A 475 12.64 -31.06 -13.13
N LEU A 476 12.08 -31.18 -11.93
CA LEU A 476 12.73 -30.76 -10.70
C LEU A 476 13.45 -31.93 -10.03
N GLY A 477 14.77 -31.87 -9.99
CA GLY A 477 15.58 -32.69 -9.10
C GLY A 477 15.72 -32.04 -7.72
N VAL A 478 15.46 -32.77 -6.64
CA VAL A 478 15.52 -32.24 -5.27
C VAL A 478 16.64 -32.90 -4.49
N GLN A 479 17.49 -32.09 -3.87
CA GLN A 479 18.55 -32.52 -2.97
C GLN A 479 18.54 -31.67 -1.72
N PHE A 480 18.73 -32.31 -0.57
CA PHE A 480 18.85 -31.66 0.72
C PHE A 480 20.31 -31.73 1.17
N THR A 481 20.83 -30.58 1.59
CA THR A 481 22.20 -30.45 2.08
C THR A 481 22.14 -30.15 3.58
N SER A 482 22.75 -31.03 4.38
CA SER A 482 22.86 -30.83 5.82
C SER A 482 23.85 -29.71 6.15
N SER A 483 23.73 -29.13 7.35
CA SER A 483 24.69 -28.14 7.87
C SER A 483 26.11 -28.69 8.03
N SER A 484 26.27 -30.01 8.14
CA SER A 484 27.56 -30.71 8.13
C SER A 484 28.21 -30.79 6.73
N GLY A 485 27.58 -30.24 5.69
CA GLY A 485 28.11 -30.25 4.31
C GLY A 485 27.97 -31.60 3.61
N ILE A 486 27.32 -32.58 4.23
CA ILE A 486 26.91 -33.82 3.55
C ILE A 486 25.77 -33.45 2.61
N SER A 487 26.08 -33.37 1.32
CA SER A 487 25.10 -33.25 0.25
C SER A 487 24.57 -34.63 -0.11
N GLY A 488 23.26 -34.72 -0.39
CA GLY A 488 22.70 -35.89 -1.05
C GLY A 488 21.53 -36.57 -0.36
N GLU A 489 20.99 -36.02 0.73
CA GLU A 489 19.68 -36.48 1.20
C GLU A 489 18.62 -36.16 0.15
N ARG A 490 17.68 -37.09 -0.02
CA ARG A 490 16.57 -36.97 -0.97
C ARG A 490 15.28 -37.34 -0.26
N PHE A 491 14.16 -37.04 -0.91
CA PHE A 491 12.91 -37.65 -0.47
C PHE A 491 13.03 -39.18 -0.49
N ILE A 492 12.48 -39.84 0.52
CA ILE A 492 12.44 -41.30 0.64
C ILE A 492 11.01 -41.79 0.83
N GLY A 493 10.78 -43.08 0.55
CA GLY A 493 9.46 -43.70 0.71
C GLY A 493 8.44 -43.11 -0.26
N LYS A 494 7.35 -42.56 0.27
CA LYS A 494 6.28 -41.95 -0.53
C LYS A 494 6.32 -40.42 -0.40
N VAL A 495 6.12 -39.74 -1.51
CA VAL A 495 6.00 -38.29 -1.61
C VAL A 495 4.57 -37.96 -2.03
N ASP A 496 3.95 -37.08 -1.25
CA ASP A 496 2.69 -36.42 -1.59
C ASP A 496 2.97 -35.28 -2.57
N ILE A 497 2.21 -35.23 -3.65
CA ILE A 497 2.36 -34.25 -4.72
C ILE A 497 0.99 -33.61 -4.94
N ALA A 498 0.89 -32.31 -4.69
CA ALA A 498 -0.29 -31.51 -5.02
C ALA A 498 0.04 -30.58 -6.19
N GLN A 499 -0.78 -30.53 -7.25
CA GLN A 499 -0.50 -29.73 -8.44
C GLN A 499 -1.73 -28.95 -8.90
N PHE A 500 -1.51 -27.71 -9.31
CA PHE A 500 -2.52 -26.80 -9.84
C PHE A 500 -1.97 -26.09 -11.08
N SER A 501 -2.63 -26.32 -12.21
CA SER A 501 -2.27 -25.76 -13.51
C SER A 501 -3.51 -25.51 -14.37
N ARG A 502 -3.31 -25.20 -15.64
CA ARG A 502 -4.38 -25.13 -16.65
C ARG A 502 -5.15 -26.44 -16.84
N GLU A 503 -4.72 -27.56 -16.26
CA GLU A 503 -5.50 -28.80 -16.22
C GLU A 503 -6.62 -28.79 -15.16
N GLN A 504 -6.49 -27.98 -14.11
CA GLN A 504 -7.50 -27.85 -13.06
C GLN A 504 -8.29 -26.55 -13.15
N TYR A 505 -7.70 -25.52 -13.76
CA TYR A 505 -8.30 -24.19 -13.81
C TYR A 505 -8.12 -23.53 -15.16
N ARG A 506 -9.22 -23.02 -15.74
CA ARG A 506 -9.17 -22.28 -17.00
C ARG A 506 -10.19 -21.15 -16.95
N TRP A 507 -9.70 -19.93 -17.15
CA TRP A 507 -10.55 -18.77 -17.35
C TRP A 507 -11.17 -18.78 -18.75
N GLN A 508 -12.45 -18.46 -18.83
CA GLN A 508 -13.12 -18.08 -20.06
C GLN A 508 -13.33 -16.57 -20.04
N ASP A 509 -12.62 -15.88 -20.93
CA ASP A 509 -12.82 -14.46 -21.16
C ASP A 509 -14.14 -14.22 -21.92
N ASP A 510 -14.97 -13.35 -21.38
CA ASP A 510 -16.30 -12.98 -21.91
C ASP A 510 -16.70 -11.57 -21.40
N GLY A 511 -15.71 -10.69 -21.29
CA GLY A 511 -15.87 -9.33 -20.75
C GLY A 511 -16.52 -9.33 -19.35
N PRO A 512 -17.61 -8.58 -19.11
CA PRO A 512 -18.29 -8.54 -17.80
C PRO A 512 -18.87 -9.89 -17.36
N ASN A 513 -18.99 -10.86 -18.28
CA ASN A 513 -19.51 -12.20 -17.99
C ASN A 513 -18.40 -13.25 -17.86
N GLY A 514 -17.12 -12.82 -17.91
CA GLY A 514 -15.96 -13.68 -17.75
C GLY A 514 -16.06 -14.53 -16.49
N ARG A 515 -15.64 -15.80 -16.59
CA ARG A 515 -15.77 -16.77 -15.49
C ARG A 515 -14.86 -17.96 -15.73
N PRO A 516 -14.51 -18.74 -14.70
CA PRO A 516 -13.83 -20.00 -14.95
C PRO A 516 -14.77 -20.98 -15.67
N ASN A 517 -14.34 -21.50 -16.83
CA ASN A 517 -15.02 -22.65 -17.46
C ASN A 517 -14.58 -23.98 -16.84
N LEU A 518 -13.44 -23.98 -16.14
CA LEU A 518 -12.92 -25.07 -15.33
C LEU A 518 -12.40 -24.48 -14.02
N SER A 519 -12.90 -24.99 -12.88
CA SER A 519 -12.48 -24.58 -11.54
C SER A 519 -12.54 -25.80 -10.62
N ASN A 520 -11.50 -26.64 -10.71
CA ASN A 520 -11.33 -27.83 -9.90
C ASN A 520 -10.25 -27.62 -8.84
N PRO A 521 -10.34 -28.31 -7.69
CA PRO A 521 -9.25 -28.35 -6.72
C PRO A 521 -7.94 -28.87 -7.34
N PRO A 522 -6.78 -28.51 -6.76
CA PRO A 522 -5.49 -29.11 -7.12
C PRO A 522 -5.54 -30.64 -7.08
N THR A 523 -4.90 -31.28 -8.06
CA THR A 523 -4.75 -32.74 -8.07
C THR A 523 -3.83 -33.16 -6.94
N ARG A 524 -4.10 -34.31 -6.31
CA ARG A 524 -3.27 -34.86 -5.24
C ARG A 524 -2.93 -36.30 -5.55
N THR A 525 -1.64 -36.60 -5.61
CA THR A 525 -1.13 -37.95 -5.83
C THR A 525 -0.10 -38.30 -4.77
N ARG A 526 0.06 -39.60 -4.51
CA ARG A 526 1.10 -40.11 -3.62
C ARG A 526 1.86 -41.19 -4.37
N ARG A 527 3.15 -40.95 -4.63
CA ARG A 527 4.00 -41.88 -5.39
C ARG A 527 5.32 -42.13 -4.68
N ALA A 528 6.06 -43.16 -5.10
CA ALA A 528 7.40 -43.41 -4.59
C ALA A 528 8.31 -42.20 -4.86
N ALA A 529 9.26 -41.94 -3.97
CA ALA A 529 10.28 -40.92 -4.20
C ALA A 529 11.01 -41.18 -5.53
N SER A 530 11.34 -40.10 -6.23
CA SER A 530 11.88 -40.14 -7.59
C SER A 530 13.08 -39.22 -7.68
N GLN A 531 13.96 -39.47 -8.65
CA GLN A 531 15.05 -38.56 -8.98
C GLN A 531 14.53 -37.21 -9.48
N TYR A 532 13.41 -37.24 -10.21
CA TYR A 532 12.78 -36.05 -10.80
C TYR A 532 11.29 -36.00 -10.51
N TYR A 533 10.79 -34.78 -10.34
CA TYR A 533 9.38 -34.43 -10.21
C TYR A 533 8.96 -33.53 -11.37
N GLU A 534 7.87 -33.89 -12.04
CA GLU A 534 7.36 -33.13 -13.18
C GLU A 534 6.55 -31.93 -12.66
N LEU A 535 6.89 -30.74 -13.16
CA LEU A 535 6.15 -29.51 -12.95
C LEU A 535 5.42 -29.18 -14.26
N PRO A 536 4.09 -29.23 -14.32
CA PRO A 536 3.35 -28.84 -15.51
C PRO A 536 3.69 -27.42 -15.95
N PRO A 537 3.47 -27.06 -17.24
CA PRO A 537 3.54 -25.67 -17.66
C PRO A 537 2.61 -24.81 -16.81
N TYR A 538 3.06 -23.59 -16.48
CA TYR A 538 2.27 -22.57 -15.80
C TYR A 538 1.52 -23.08 -14.57
N SER A 539 2.28 -23.53 -13.57
CA SER A 539 1.72 -24.30 -12.47
C SER A 539 2.32 -23.97 -11.11
N VAL A 540 1.52 -24.24 -10.08
CA VAL A 540 1.94 -24.30 -8.68
C VAL A 540 1.90 -25.76 -8.25
N SER A 541 3.01 -26.28 -7.75
CA SER A 541 3.11 -27.64 -7.22
C SER A 541 3.66 -27.64 -5.80
N VAL A 542 3.25 -28.61 -5.00
CA VAL A 542 3.81 -28.88 -3.67
C VAL A 542 4.28 -30.32 -3.60
N LEU A 543 5.54 -30.52 -3.24
CA LEU A 543 6.13 -31.83 -2.94
C LEU A 543 6.29 -31.97 -1.43
N ARG A 544 5.72 -33.00 -0.82
CA ARG A 544 5.84 -33.23 0.63
C ARG A 544 6.26 -34.67 0.95
N GLY A 545 7.23 -34.83 1.84
CA GLY A 545 7.65 -36.14 2.31
C GLY A 545 8.77 -36.10 3.34
N ARG A 546 9.26 -37.28 3.71
CA ARG A 546 10.43 -37.45 4.58
C ARG A 546 11.70 -37.49 3.75
N ILE A 547 12.81 -37.08 4.35
CA ILE A 547 14.13 -37.15 3.73
C ILE A 547 14.99 -38.22 4.39
N GLY A 548 15.95 -38.74 3.64
CA GLY A 548 16.96 -39.69 4.09
C GLY A 548 18.03 -39.91 3.04
N HIS A 549 19.02 -40.74 3.39
CA HIS A 549 20.14 -41.12 2.52
C HIS A 549 19.73 -42.13 1.45
#